data_AF-A0A3A0AE59-F1
#
_entry.id   AF-A0A3A0AE59-F1
#
_cell.length_a   1.000
_cell.length_b   1.000
_cell.length_c   1.000
_cell.angle_alpha   90.00
_cell.angle_beta   90.00
_cell.angle_gamma   90.00
#
_symmetry.space_group_name_H-M   'P 1'
#
loop_
_entity.id
_entity.type
_entity.pdbx_description
1 polymer ?
#
loop_
_entity_poly.entity_id
_entity_poly.type
_entity_poly.pdbx_seq_one_letter_code
_entity_poly.pdbx_strand_id
1 'polypeptide(L)'
;MAIFALLIVAIVVVGCGRVNLEDLTPEAVRTQLALTPSPTRPTPTPNASGTPGATAPAGSGHGDRAAGRSLYNTWCTGCHESGRLDAPVILGQSFDVAEWIPILRSPGNRDRHPVSYTLTELSDDNFDDVFAYIAQP
;
A
#
# COMPACT_ATOMS: atom_id res chain seq x y z
N MET A 1 -32.55 -23.61 -13.92
CA MET A 1 -31.91 -22.34 -13.50
C MET A 1 -32.71 -21.55 -12.46
N ALA A 2 -34.05 -21.62 -12.43
CA ALA A 2 -34.86 -20.93 -11.39
C ALA A 2 -34.64 -21.43 -9.95
N ILE A 3 -34.28 -22.71 -9.76
CA ILE A 3 -34.09 -23.31 -8.42
C ILE A 3 -32.81 -22.79 -7.72
N PHE A 4 -31.76 -22.49 -8.50
CA PHE A 4 -30.50 -21.96 -7.96
C PHE A 4 -30.62 -20.51 -7.46
N ALA A 5 -31.42 -19.69 -8.12
CA ALA A 5 -31.66 -18.30 -7.71
C ALA A 5 -32.43 -18.22 -6.37
N LEU A 6 -33.39 -19.14 -6.16
CA LEU A 6 -34.22 -19.14 -4.96
C LEU A 6 -33.44 -19.60 -3.71
N LEU A 7 -32.47 -20.49 -3.90
CA LEU A 7 -31.57 -20.98 -2.84
C LEU A 7 -30.59 -19.90 -2.37
N ILE A 8 -30.08 -19.06 -3.28
CA ILE A 8 -29.15 -17.96 -2.94
C ILE A 8 -29.88 -16.85 -2.16
N VAL A 9 -31.10 -16.50 -2.55
CA VAL A 9 -31.89 -15.47 -1.85
C VAL A 9 -32.24 -15.92 -0.42
N ALA A 10 -32.56 -17.20 -0.21
CA ALA A 10 -32.85 -17.72 1.13
C ALA A 10 -31.62 -17.68 2.06
N ILE A 11 -30.41 -17.92 1.55
CA ILE A 11 -29.17 -17.88 2.34
C ILE A 11 -28.83 -16.45 2.79
N VAL A 12 -29.05 -15.45 1.93
CA VAL A 12 -28.75 -14.04 2.24
C VAL A 12 -29.70 -13.48 3.30
N VAL A 13 -30.98 -13.86 3.27
CA VAL A 13 -31.98 -13.39 4.25
C VAL A 13 -31.75 -14.00 5.64
N VAL A 14 -31.29 -15.27 5.70
CA VAL A 14 -30.95 -15.93 6.98
C VAL A 14 -29.62 -15.41 7.56
N GLY A 15 -28.66 -15.01 6.72
CA GLY A 15 -27.35 -14.53 7.16
C GLY A 15 -27.33 -13.12 7.77
N CYS A 16 -28.25 -12.23 7.37
CA CYS A 16 -28.25 -10.83 7.79
C CYS A 16 -29.36 -10.46 8.81
N GLY A 17 -30.22 -11.40 9.20
CA GLY A 17 -31.50 -11.12 9.86
C GLY A 17 -31.56 -11.14 11.39
N ARG A 18 -30.43 -11.16 12.13
CA ARG A 18 -30.45 -11.27 13.61
C ARG A 18 -29.49 -10.32 14.33
N VAL A 19 -29.31 -9.09 13.84
CA VAL A 19 -28.65 -8.04 14.65
C VAL A 19 -29.73 -7.38 15.51
N ASN A 20 -29.83 -7.83 16.76
CA ASN A 20 -30.60 -7.12 17.78
C ASN A 20 -29.89 -5.80 18.08
N LEU A 21 -30.60 -4.69 17.94
CA LEU A 21 -30.07 -3.33 18.17
C LEU A 21 -29.62 -3.11 19.63
N GLU A 22 -30.03 -4.01 20.52
CA GLU A 22 -29.75 -4.05 21.95
C GLU A 22 -28.30 -4.50 22.27
N ASP A 23 -27.61 -5.14 21.31
CA ASP A 23 -26.26 -5.71 21.46
C ASP A 23 -25.12 -4.71 21.15
N LEU A 24 -25.45 -3.45 20.87
CA LEU A 24 -24.48 -2.38 20.57
C LEU A 24 -24.06 -1.57 21.80
N THR A 25 -24.36 -2.06 23.02
CA THR A 25 -23.85 -1.41 24.22
C THR A 25 -22.35 -1.71 24.38
N PRO A 26 -21.51 -0.69 24.64
CA PRO A 26 -20.05 -0.86 24.68
C PRO A 26 -19.58 -1.81 25.80
N GLU A 27 -20.40 -2.06 26.82
CA GLU A 27 -20.16 -3.04 27.87
C GLU A 27 -20.29 -4.50 27.42
N ALA A 28 -21.21 -4.83 26.49
CA ALA A 28 -21.40 -6.18 25.98
C ALA A 28 -20.22 -6.65 25.11
N VAL A 29 -19.68 -5.73 24.30
CA VAL A 29 -18.50 -5.98 23.43
C VAL A 29 -17.25 -6.29 24.25
N ARG A 30 -17.04 -5.61 25.38
CA ARG A 30 -15.89 -5.89 26.25
C ARG A 30 -15.96 -7.26 26.94
N THR A 31 -17.17 -7.70 27.28
CA THR A 31 -17.35 -8.98 27.99
C THR A 31 -17.15 -10.17 27.04
N GLN A 32 -17.54 -10.06 25.77
CA GLN A 32 -17.31 -11.12 24.77
C GLN A 32 -15.83 -11.29 24.39
N LEU A 33 -15.03 -10.21 24.42
CA LEU A 33 -13.59 -10.28 24.15
C LEU A 33 -12.80 -11.03 25.24
N ALA A 34 -13.31 -11.08 26.48
CA ALA A 34 -12.64 -11.72 27.60
C ALA A 34 -12.90 -13.25 27.71
N LEU A 35 -13.92 -13.76 27.01
CA LEU A 35 -14.37 -15.17 27.12
C LEU A 35 -14.11 -16.00 25.87
N THR A 36 -13.46 -15.44 24.85
CA THR A 36 -13.13 -16.17 23.62
C THR A 36 -11.79 -16.90 23.80
N PRO A 37 -11.75 -18.24 23.89
CA PRO A 37 -10.49 -18.96 23.81
C PRO A 37 -9.87 -18.75 22.42
N SER A 38 -8.62 -18.25 22.42
CA SER A 38 -7.87 -18.02 21.19
C SER A 38 -7.67 -19.34 20.44
N PRO A 39 -8.03 -19.47 19.16
CA PRO A 39 -7.68 -20.65 18.38
C PRO A 39 -6.16 -20.71 18.22
N THR A 40 -5.53 -21.78 18.69
CA THR A 40 -4.15 -22.12 18.38
C THR A 40 -4.03 -22.32 16.87
N ARG A 41 -3.52 -21.32 16.18
CA ARG A 41 -3.18 -21.38 14.76
C ARG A 41 -1.93 -22.26 14.57
N PRO A 42 -1.89 -23.17 13.58
CA PRO A 42 -0.65 -23.87 13.25
C PRO A 42 0.45 -22.86 12.89
N THR A 43 1.65 -23.10 13.42
CA THR A 43 2.86 -22.31 13.21
C THR A 43 3.13 -22.12 11.71
N PRO A 44 3.06 -20.90 11.17
CA PRO A 44 3.56 -20.65 9.83
C PRO A 44 5.09 -20.71 9.82
N THR A 45 5.65 -21.48 8.90
CA THR A 45 7.03 -21.35 8.45
C THR A 45 7.28 -19.88 8.07
N PRO A 46 8.32 -19.20 8.57
CA PRO A 46 8.54 -17.80 8.26
C PRO A 46 8.99 -17.65 6.81
N ASN A 47 8.03 -17.36 5.91
CA ASN A 47 8.34 -16.62 4.69
C ASN A 47 8.39 -15.15 5.08
N ALA A 48 9.59 -14.60 5.08
CA ALA A 48 9.85 -13.18 5.32
C ALA A 48 9.24 -12.34 4.19
N SER A 49 7.96 -11.94 4.34
CA SER A 49 7.47 -10.69 3.76
C SER A 49 7.63 -9.63 4.83
N GLY A 50 8.74 -8.90 4.76
CA GLY A 50 9.05 -7.81 5.66
C GLY A 50 8.00 -6.69 5.53
N THR A 51 7.37 -6.38 6.64
CA THR A 51 6.87 -5.04 6.95
C THR A 51 8.04 -4.05 6.76
N PRO A 52 7.88 -2.91 6.09
CA PRO A 52 8.80 -1.79 6.28
C PRO A 52 8.55 -1.25 7.69
N GLY A 53 9.21 -1.86 8.66
CA GLY A 53 9.34 -1.33 10.00
C GLY A 53 10.26 -0.12 9.95
N ALA A 54 9.77 1.01 10.46
CA ALA A 54 10.57 2.19 10.69
C ALA A 54 11.84 1.83 11.48
N THR A 55 12.98 2.00 10.83
CA THR A 55 14.30 2.06 11.47
C THR A 55 14.93 3.38 11.04
N ALA A 56 15.12 4.31 11.97
CA ALA A 56 15.78 5.61 11.76
C ALA A 56 17.31 5.50 12.02
N PRO A 57 18.15 6.54 11.78
CA PRO A 57 18.28 7.42 10.61
C PRO A 57 19.70 7.38 9.96
N ALA A 58 19.75 7.82 8.70
CA ALA A 58 20.83 8.45 7.89
C ALA A 58 22.27 7.86 7.83
N GLY A 59 22.75 7.66 6.59
CA GLY A 59 24.18 7.66 6.29
C GLY A 59 24.57 7.35 4.85
N SER A 60 24.55 8.37 3.99
CA SER A 60 25.43 8.53 2.81
C SER A 60 25.73 7.29 1.97
N GLY A 61 24.84 6.95 1.04
CA GLY A 61 25.27 6.31 -0.20
C GLY A 61 24.31 5.25 -0.72
N HIS A 62 23.53 5.65 -1.74
CA HIS A 62 22.76 4.78 -2.64
C HIS A 62 21.60 4.03 -1.95
N GLY A 63 20.38 4.56 -2.08
CA GLY A 63 19.16 3.93 -1.55
C GLY A 63 18.99 2.44 -1.91
N ASP A 64 18.12 1.74 -1.20
CA ASP A 64 17.83 0.33 -1.39
C ASP A 64 17.07 0.10 -2.71
N ARG A 65 17.79 -0.41 -3.72
CA ARG A 65 17.23 -0.68 -5.05
C ARG A 65 16.13 -1.74 -5.03
N ALA A 66 16.17 -2.71 -4.11
CA ALA A 66 15.15 -3.75 -4.03
C ALA A 66 13.84 -3.17 -3.47
N ALA A 67 13.93 -2.36 -2.42
CA ALA A 67 12.80 -1.58 -1.91
C ALA A 67 12.27 -0.62 -2.98
N GLY A 68 13.17 0.13 -3.62
CA GLY A 68 12.88 1.06 -4.72
C GLY A 68 12.16 0.41 -5.89
N ARG A 69 12.55 -0.81 -6.28
CA ARG A 69 11.86 -1.60 -7.31
C ARG A 69 10.41 -1.87 -6.95
N SER A 70 10.15 -2.28 -5.71
CA SER A 70 8.79 -2.56 -5.24
C SER A 70 7.92 -1.31 -5.28
N LEU A 71 8.48 -0.17 -4.85
CA LEU A 71 7.79 1.11 -4.86
C LEU A 71 7.55 1.63 -6.28
N TYR A 72 8.55 1.56 -7.17
CA TYR A 72 8.43 1.92 -8.57
C TYR A 72 7.32 1.12 -9.28
N ASN A 73 7.28 -0.20 -9.04
CA ASN A 73 6.24 -1.08 -9.61
C ASN A 73 4.83 -0.75 -9.12
N THR A 74 4.71 -0.19 -7.91
CA THR A 74 3.43 0.15 -7.29
C THR A 74 2.93 1.52 -7.75
N TRP A 75 3.82 2.50 -7.83
CA TRP A 75 3.44 3.92 -7.97
C TRP A 75 3.79 4.54 -9.32
N CYS A 76 4.75 3.99 -10.07
CA CYS A 76 5.39 4.69 -11.19
C CYS A 76 5.18 3.99 -12.54
N THR A 77 5.18 2.66 -12.59
CA THR A 77 5.08 1.87 -13.84
C THR A 77 3.85 2.19 -14.67
N GLY A 78 2.73 2.54 -14.02
CA GLY A 78 1.48 2.89 -14.70
C GLY A 78 1.64 3.96 -15.76
N CYS A 79 2.56 4.91 -15.56
CA CYS A 79 2.89 5.96 -16.54
C CYS A 79 4.26 5.72 -17.19
N HIS A 80 5.28 5.40 -16.39
CA HIS A 80 6.68 5.47 -16.84
C HIS A 80 7.24 4.20 -17.48
N GLU A 81 6.57 3.04 -17.39
CA GLU A 81 7.11 1.79 -17.94
C GLU A 81 7.21 1.82 -19.48
N SER A 82 6.16 2.32 -20.13
CA SER A 82 6.07 2.38 -21.61
C SER A 82 5.79 3.80 -22.14
N GLY A 83 5.89 4.80 -21.26
CA GLY A 83 5.61 6.20 -21.59
C GLY A 83 4.14 6.48 -21.87
N ARG A 84 3.24 5.89 -21.07
CA ARG A 84 1.81 6.16 -21.14
C ARG A 84 1.50 7.58 -20.70
N LEU A 85 0.41 8.14 -21.21
CA LEU A 85 -0.04 9.50 -20.87
C LEU A 85 1.04 10.57 -21.15
N ASP A 86 1.80 10.36 -22.24
CA ASP A 86 2.94 11.20 -22.65
C ASP A 86 4.04 11.34 -21.58
N ALA A 87 4.07 10.43 -20.60
CA ALA A 87 5.14 10.37 -19.61
C ALA A 87 6.44 9.85 -20.25
N PRO A 88 7.62 10.35 -19.84
CA PRO A 88 8.88 9.79 -20.29
C PRO A 88 9.12 8.40 -19.69
N VAL A 89 9.82 7.53 -20.41
CA VAL A 89 10.42 6.32 -19.82
C VAL A 89 11.64 6.73 -19.02
N ILE A 90 11.66 6.44 -17.73
CA ILE A 90 12.69 6.97 -16.80
C ILE A 90 13.69 5.94 -16.29
N LEU A 91 13.47 4.63 -16.47
CA LEU A 91 14.47 3.63 -16.08
C LEU A 91 15.79 3.84 -16.84
N GLY A 92 16.91 3.75 -16.13
CA GLY A 92 18.24 4.08 -16.64
C GLY A 92 18.60 5.56 -16.55
N GLN A 93 17.70 6.41 -16.06
CA GLN A 93 17.96 7.85 -15.88
C GLN A 93 18.39 8.17 -14.46
N SER A 94 19.21 9.21 -14.31
CA SER A 94 19.63 9.74 -13.01
C SER A 94 18.97 11.09 -12.78
N PHE A 95 18.50 11.31 -11.57
CA PHE A 95 17.84 12.54 -11.15
C PHE A 95 18.46 13.05 -9.86
N ASP A 96 18.50 14.36 -9.66
CA ASP A 96 18.84 14.93 -8.36
C ASP A 96 17.62 14.82 -7.43
N VAL A 97 17.73 13.98 -6.41
CA VAL A 97 16.64 13.73 -5.47
C VAL A 97 16.23 15.00 -4.72
N ALA A 98 17.20 15.86 -4.40
CA ALA A 98 16.94 17.11 -3.69
C ALA A 98 16.15 18.11 -4.56
N GLU A 99 16.31 18.05 -5.88
CA GLU A 99 15.50 18.83 -6.83
C GLU A 99 14.10 18.23 -6.98
N TRP A 100 14.00 16.90 -7.12
CA TRP A 100 12.77 16.24 -7.53
C TRP A 100 11.78 15.98 -6.39
N ILE A 101 12.22 15.75 -5.15
CA ILE A 101 11.30 15.55 -4.03
C ILE A 101 10.33 16.74 -3.89
N PRO A 102 10.78 18.02 -3.82
CA PRO A 102 9.85 19.16 -3.75
C PRO A 102 8.83 19.23 -4.89
N ILE A 103 9.23 18.83 -6.12
CA ILE A 103 8.35 18.77 -7.28
C ILE A 103 7.28 17.70 -7.08
N LEU A 104 7.69 16.49 -6.70
CA LEU A 104 6.80 15.35 -6.47
C LEU A 104 5.91 15.51 -5.24
N ARG A 105 6.24 16.42 -4.32
CA ARG A 105 5.37 16.82 -3.20
C ARG A 105 4.36 17.90 -3.57
N SER A 106 4.61 18.67 -4.62
CA SER A 106 3.83 19.88 -4.92
C SER A 106 2.67 19.58 -5.87
N PRO A 107 1.40 19.63 -5.42
CA PRO A 107 0.25 19.46 -6.31
C PRO A 107 0.16 20.56 -7.39
N GLY A 108 0.88 21.68 -7.21
CA GLY A 108 0.91 22.81 -8.13
C GLY A 108 1.93 22.69 -9.27
N ASN A 109 2.80 21.67 -9.29
CA ASN A 109 3.86 21.54 -10.29
C ASN A 109 3.48 20.57 -11.43
N ARG A 110 2.24 20.69 -11.91
CA ARG A 110 1.66 19.76 -12.91
C ARG A 110 2.38 19.80 -14.26
N ASP A 111 3.02 20.91 -14.58
CA ASP A 111 3.80 21.09 -15.81
C ASP A 111 5.08 20.23 -15.83
N ARG A 112 5.60 19.84 -14.67
CA ARG A 112 6.75 18.93 -14.55
C ARG A 112 6.36 17.52 -14.17
N HIS A 113 5.41 17.35 -13.24
CA HIS A 113 4.86 16.06 -12.88
C HIS A 113 3.40 16.21 -12.43
N PRO A 114 2.41 15.63 -13.15
CA PRO A 114 0.99 15.90 -12.91
C PRO A 114 0.43 15.24 -11.64
N VAL A 115 1.20 14.35 -11.01
CA VAL A 115 0.84 13.63 -9.78
C VAL A 115 1.72 14.12 -8.64
N SER A 116 1.15 14.30 -7.46
CA SER A 116 1.90 14.61 -6.24
C SER A 116 1.70 13.52 -5.21
N TYR A 117 2.69 13.29 -4.35
CA TYR A 117 2.65 12.28 -3.30
C TYR A 117 2.80 12.92 -1.92
N THR A 118 1.95 12.51 -1.00
CA THR A 118 2.02 12.88 0.41
C THR A 118 3.05 12.02 1.16
N LEU A 119 3.47 12.48 2.34
CA LEU A 119 4.39 11.72 3.20
C LEU A 119 3.81 10.38 3.66
N THR A 120 2.48 10.23 3.65
CA THR A 120 1.80 8.97 3.99
C THR A 120 1.77 7.97 2.83
N GLU A 121 1.95 8.42 1.59
CA GLU A 121 1.97 7.55 0.41
C GLU A 121 3.41 7.09 0.10
N LEU A 122 4.34 8.03 0.09
CA LEU A 122 5.78 7.79 -0.08
C LEU A 122 6.53 8.72 0.87
N SER A 123 7.44 8.21 1.71
CA SER A 123 8.36 9.07 2.49
C SER A 123 9.49 9.61 1.61
N ASP A 124 10.35 10.47 2.16
CA ASP A 124 11.53 10.96 1.43
C ASP A 124 12.58 9.84 1.27
N ASP A 125 12.78 9.00 2.30
CA ASP A 125 13.61 7.79 2.20
C ASP A 125 13.10 6.83 1.11
N ASN A 126 11.77 6.68 0.96
CA ASN A 126 11.19 5.89 -0.12
C ASN A 126 11.53 6.46 -1.51
N PHE A 127 11.63 7.80 -1.63
CA PHE A 127 12.07 8.40 -2.87
C PHE A 127 13.55 8.12 -3.13
N ASP A 128 14.42 8.21 -2.13
CA ASP A 128 15.84 7.82 -2.27
C ASP A 128 15.99 6.39 -2.82
N ASP A 129 15.20 5.44 -2.30
CA ASP A 129 15.18 4.06 -2.78
C ASP A 129 14.69 3.95 -4.24
N VAL A 130 13.59 4.63 -4.57
CA VAL A 130 13.02 4.65 -5.94
C VAL A 130 14.02 5.26 -6.93
N PHE A 131 14.64 6.39 -6.60
CA PHE A 131 15.63 7.04 -7.47
C PHE A 131 16.89 6.18 -7.62
N ALA A 132 17.32 5.48 -6.57
CA ALA A 132 18.42 4.52 -6.66
C ALA A 132 18.10 3.33 -7.58
N TYR A 133 16.85 2.86 -7.59
CA TYR A 133 16.38 1.83 -8.52
C TYR A 133 16.29 2.36 -9.96
N ILE A 134 15.75 3.56 -10.16
CA ILE A 134 15.60 4.16 -11.49
C ILE A 134 16.96 4.36 -12.17
N ALA A 135 17.99 4.77 -11.42
CA ALA A 135 19.34 5.02 -11.94
C ALA A 135 20.15 3.76 -12.29
N GLN A 136 19.58 2.56 -12.14
CA GLN A 136 20.26 1.33 -12.55
C GLN A 136 20.37 1.24 -14.10
N PRO A 137 21.52 0.79 -14.63
CA PRO A 137 21.73 0.64 -16.07
C PRO A 137 20.91 -0.50 -16.70
#